data_AF-H3AYW5-F1
#
_entry.id   AF-H3AYW5-F1
#
_cell.length_a   1.000
_cell.length_b   1.000
_cell.length_c   1.000
_cell.angle_alpha   90.00
_cell.angle_beta   90.00
_cell.angle_gamma   90.00
#
_symmetry.space_group_name_H-M   'P 1'
#
loop_
_entity.id
_entity.type
_entity.pdbx_description
1 polymer ?
#
loop_
_entity_poly.entity_id
_entity_poly.type
_entity_poly.pdbx_seq_one_letter_code
_entity_poly.pdbx_strand_id
1 'polypeptide(L)'
;SLQVGRTLRRATAGTGKKLSLELGGKSPFIVFDSADLDGAVEGIVDAIWFNQGQVCELHFICFNSEIKPSPQSTPRALQSKCVFIFHAVGKVTSNQINGDANRRKSTFDLAKVRGFFSPQIFYDHLTIVLVFLISSPPPPPIFGPVLVAMPFRTTKEAIALGNNTPYGLAASVWTETLPLALEVAMSLKAGAVWVNGHNLFDAAAGFGGYKESGYGRDGGKEGLYEYVRPSWEKRVHPNPGHINYETFAASYGVELPPIPGQSDVSRSSIRVKDQDIPSVDRTYKLHYGGAQKRPDGMYSRPVYDCSGAVLAYVADGNRKDVRNAVEAAHKAAPGWGKRAAHNRAQIVYYMAENLELRREEVARRLGALTGISLEEAQQEVDLSVARLFYWGAYCDKYGGTVQETLLYGATVMIREPVGVLGIACPNENPLLSFVSLFAPAVIRGNAVVVIPSEKFPLPALDFYQVFDTSDLPGGVVNVLTGSRDHLTRYLAEHQDVQSIWYFGSEQGSKFVEWSSAENMKRTWVNYGAARNWADKKEGSGQEFLYHATQCKNIWIPMGEIFAN
;
A
#
# COMPACT_ATOMS: atom_id res chain seq x y z
N SER A 1 11.51 -15.91 6.50
CA SER A 1 11.14 -16.13 5.09
C SER A 1 9.67 -15.79 4.88
N LEU A 2 9.23 -15.50 3.64
CA LEU A 2 7.82 -15.17 3.33
C LEU A 2 6.84 -16.23 3.86
N GLN A 3 7.13 -17.52 3.62
CA GLN A 3 6.25 -18.60 4.05
C GLN A 3 6.04 -18.64 5.58
N VAL A 4 7.09 -18.39 6.35
CA VAL A 4 7.00 -18.29 7.82
C VAL A 4 6.21 -17.03 8.22
N GLY A 5 6.43 -15.90 7.52
CA GLY A 5 5.66 -14.68 7.72
C GLY A 5 4.16 -14.89 7.52
N ARG A 6 3.77 -15.60 6.45
CA ARG A 6 2.37 -15.98 6.20
C ARG A 6 1.79 -16.84 7.33
N THR A 7 2.55 -17.84 7.79
CA THR A 7 2.15 -18.69 8.92
C THR A 7 1.97 -17.88 10.21
N LEU A 8 2.90 -16.98 10.53
CA LEU A 8 2.81 -16.11 11.70
C LEU A 8 1.61 -15.16 11.63
N ARG A 9 1.37 -14.54 10.47
CA ARG A 9 0.21 -13.67 10.26
C ARG A 9 -1.11 -14.42 10.48
N ARG A 10 -1.22 -15.65 9.98
CA ARG A 10 -2.40 -16.52 10.18
C ARG A 10 -2.53 -16.98 11.64
N ALA A 11 -1.43 -17.36 12.28
CA ALA A 11 -1.43 -17.84 13.67
C ALA A 11 -1.76 -16.75 14.69
N THR A 12 -1.45 -15.48 14.37
CA THR A 12 -1.72 -14.32 15.23
C THR A 12 -3.03 -13.61 14.91
N ALA A 13 -3.72 -14.00 13.85
CA ALA A 13 -4.99 -13.40 13.44
C ALA A 13 -6.06 -13.53 14.54
N GLY A 14 -6.70 -12.40 14.88
CA GLY A 14 -7.73 -12.31 15.90
C GLY A 14 -7.20 -12.32 17.34
N THR A 15 -5.89 -12.17 17.56
CA THR A 15 -5.30 -12.25 18.92
C THR A 15 -5.09 -10.88 19.58
N GLY A 16 -5.29 -9.78 18.85
CA GLY A 16 -4.98 -8.43 19.35
C GLY A 16 -3.49 -8.12 19.42
N LYS A 17 -2.62 -9.02 18.97
CA LYS A 17 -1.16 -8.80 18.94
C LYS A 17 -0.80 -7.89 17.77
N LYS A 18 0.00 -6.87 18.06
CA LYS A 18 0.70 -6.11 17.04
C LYS A 18 1.80 -6.99 16.42
N LEU A 19 2.00 -6.85 15.13
CA LEU A 19 2.94 -7.67 14.35
C LEU A 19 3.67 -6.76 13.37
N SER A 20 5.00 -6.78 13.40
CA SER A 20 5.86 -6.33 12.31
C SER A 20 6.53 -7.55 11.70
N LEU A 21 6.78 -7.52 10.40
CA LEU A 21 7.41 -8.62 9.67
C LEU A 21 8.40 -8.05 8.67
N GLU A 22 9.66 -8.36 8.88
CA GLU A 22 10.73 -8.17 7.90
C GLU A 22 10.99 -9.51 7.19
N LEU A 23 10.60 -9.57 5.92
CA LEU A 23 10.61 -10.80 5.13
C LEU A 23 11.65 -10.71 4.01
N GLY A 24 11.70 -11.75 3.18
CA GLY A 24 12.63 -11.79 2.06
C GLY A 24 12.35 -10.69 1.04
N GLY A 25 13.38 -10.31 0.31
CA GLY A 25 13.24 -9.39 -0.79
C GLY A 25 14.59 -9.16 -1.44
N LYS A 26 14.67 -9.46 -2.73
CA LYS A 26 15.86 -9.17 -3.51
C LYS A 26 15.82 -7.69 -3.93
N SER A 27 16.83 -6.96 -3.50
CA SER A 27 17.05 -5.54 -3.71
C SER A 27 17.64 -5.29 -5.10
N PRO A 28 16.96 -4.52 -5.97
CA PRO A 28 17.53 -4.14 -7.24
C PRO A 28 18.73 -3.21 -7.03
N PHE A 29 19.81 -3.48 -7.75
CA PHE A 29 21.03 -2.69 -7.80
C PHE A 29 21.16 -2.13 -9.21
N ILE A 30 20.81 -0.85 -9.37
CA ILE A 30 20.66 -0.19 -10.67
C ILE A 30 21.91 0.63 -10.97
N VAL A 31 22.62 0.30 -12.06
CA VAL A 31 23.82 1.04 -12.51
C VAL A 31 23.53 1.78 -13.81
N PHE A 32 23.59 3.10 -13.79
CA PHE A 32 23.44 3.95 -14.97
C PHE A 32 24.77 4.14 -15.74
N ASP A 33 24.69 4.73 -16.92
CA ASP A 33 25.85 4.98 -17.77
C ASP A 33 26.85 5.98 -17.17
N SER A 34 26.36 6.96 -16.40
CA SER A 34 27.14 7.97 -15.71
C SER A 34 27.59 7.55 -14.31
N ALA A 35 27.47 6.28 -13.92
CA ALA A 35 27.92 5.81 -12.61
C ALA A 35 29.44 5.78 -12.51
N ASP A 36 29.99 6.02 -11.32
CA ASP A 36 31.31 5.49 -10.97
C ASP A 36 31.27 3.95 -11.00
N LEU A 37 31.92 3.38 -12.01
CA LEU A 37 31.89 1.95 -12.25
C LEU A 37 32.79 1.20 -11.27
N ASP A 38 33.87 1.80 -10.81
CA ASP A 38 34.81 1.15 -9.90
C ASP A 38 34.16 1.03 -8.51
N GLY A 39 33.61 2.13 -7.98
CA GLY A 39 32.83 2.10 -6.74
C GLY A 39 31.60 1.18 -6.81
N ALA A 40 30.89 1.16 -7.95
CA ALA A 40 29.77 0.23 -8.13
C ALA A 40 30.22 -1.24 -8.13
N VAL A 41 31.37 -1.55 -8.74
CA VAL A 41 31.95 -2.90 -8.73
C VAL A 41 32.35 -3.32 -7.32
N GLU A 42 33.05 -2.47 -6.58
CA GLU A 42 33.42 -2.72 -5.18
C GLU A 42 32.18 -2.96 -4.31
N GLY A 43 31.17 -2.10 -4.44
CA GLY A 43 29.90 -2.26 -3.73
C GLY A 43 29.19 -3.58 -4.04
N ILE A 44 29.27 -4.09 -5.28
CA ILE A 44 28.73 -5.42 -5.63
C ILE A 44 29.54 -6.52 -4.95
N VAL A 45 30.88 -6.44 -5.01
CA VAL A 45 31.78 -7.46 -4.46
C VAL A 45 31.55 -7.62 -2.95
N ASP A 46 31.49 -6.51 -2.21
CA ASP A 46 31.25 -6.52 -0.77
C ASP A 46 29.86 -7.04 -0.43
N ALA A 47 28.85 -6.70 -1.25
CA ALA A 47 27.47 -7.13 -1.06
C ALA A 47 27.26 -8.63 -1.31
N ILE A 48 28.02 -9.27 -2.20
CA ILE A 48 27.85 -10.68 -2.57
C ILE A 48 27.94 -11.60 -1.34
N TRP A 49 28.81 -11.30 -0.39
CA TRP A 49 28.94 -12.12 0.82
C TRP A 49 27.90 -11.77 1.88
N PHE A 50 27.56 -10.48 2.02
CA PHE A 50 26.59 -10.00 2.99
C PHE A 50 25.15 -10.44 2.67
N ASN A 51 24.80 -10.50 1.38
CA ASN A 51 23.43 -10.67 0.89
C ASN A 51 23.00 -12.16 0.89
N GLN A 52 23.11 -12.81 2.05
CA GLN A 52 22.71 -14.20 2.28
C GLN A 52 21.60 -14.28 3.33
N GLY A 53 20.59 -15.13 3.10
CA GLY A 53 19.46 -15.32 4.02
C GLY A 53 18.36 -14.28 3.85
N GLN A 54 17.57 -14.01 4.90
CA GLN A 54 16.49 -13.01 4.83
C GLN A 54 16.95 -11.60 5.18
N VAL A 55 18.17 -11.27 4.78
CA VAL A 55 18.73 -9.91 4.77
C VAL A 55 18.82 -9.51 3.30
N CYS A 56 18.43 -8.28 2.94
CA CYS A 56 18.45 -7.70 1.59
C CYS A 56 19.26 -8.49 0.55
N GLU A 57 18.62 -9.39 -0.19
CA GLU A 57 19.31 -10.23 -1.20
C GLU A 57 19.61 -9.37 -2.44
N LEU A 58 20.66 -9.62 -3.24
CA LEU A 58 21.01 -8.76 -4.39
C LEU A 58 20.34 -9.19 -5.71
N HIS A 59 19.74 -8.26 -6.45
CA HIS A 59 19.48 -8.40 -7.89
C HIS A 59 20.19 -7.30 -8.66
N PHE A 60 21.01 -7.67 -9.65
CA PHE A 60 21.80 -6.70 -10.39
C PHE A 60 21.12 -6.28 -11.70
N ILE A 61 20.96 -4.98 -11.91
CA ILE A 61 20.34 -4.39 -13.10
C ILE A 61 21.29 -3.31 -13.62
N CYS A 62 21.81 -3.46 -14.83
CA CYS A 62 22.83 -2.56 -15.36
C CYS A 62 22.41 -1.97 -16.70
N PHE A 63 22.75 -0.70 -16.92
CA PHE A 63 22.49 -0.03 -18.19
C PHE A 63 23.30 -0.68 -19.31
N ASN A 64 22.66 -0.90 -20.46
CA ASN A 64 23.32 -1.37 -21.65
C ASN A 64 23.58 -0.20 -22.60
N SER A 65 24.76 0.40 -22.50
CA SER A 65 25.29 1.24 -23.57
C SER A 65 26.17 0.38 -24.49
N GLU A 66 25.96 0.46 -25.81
CA GLU A 66 26.98 0.05 -26.77
C GLU A 66 28.25 0.87 -26.50
N ILE A 67 29.34 0.21 -26.14
CA ILE A 67 30.65 0.86 -26.01
C ILE A 67 31.08 1.27 -27.42
N LYS A 68 31.16 2.58 -27.70
CA LYS A 68 31.79 3.05 -28.94
C LYS A 68 33.28 2.73 -28.90
N PRO A 69 33.84 2.12 -29.96
CA PRO A 69 35.24 1.68 -29.97
C PRO A 69 36.20 2.87 -29.86
N SER A 70 37.26 2.69 -29.08
CA SER A 70 38.49 3.46 -29.24
C SER A 70 39.17 3.05 -30.55
N PRO A 71 39.86 3.96 -31.28
CA PRO A 71 40.47 3.64 -32.58
C PRO A 71 41.57 2.57 -32.54
N GLN A 72 41.94 2.05 -31.36
CA GLN A 72 43.04 1.10 -31.19
C GLN A 72 42.61 -0.32 -30.78
N SER A 73 41.32 -0.62 -30.63
CA SER A 73 40.85 -1.96 -30.24
C SER A 73 40.28 -2.76 -31.41
N THR A 74 40.71 -4.03 -31.53
CA THR A 74 40.33 -5.00 -32.57
C THR A 74 38.82 -5.29 -32.64
N PRO A 75 38.30 -5.80 -33.79
CA PRO A 75 36.85 -5.89 -34.08
C PRO A 75 36.02 -6.90 -33.27
N ARG A 76 36.50 -7.42 -32.13
CA ARG A 76 35.84 -8.47 -31.33
C ARG A 76 35.35 -8.04 -29.94
N ALA A 77 35.45 -6.77 -29.57
CA ALA A 77 35.05 -6.29 -28.24
C ALA A 77 33.74 -5.47 -28.26
N LEU A 78 32.62 -6.12 -28.57
CA LEU A 78 31.29 -5.63 -28.18
C LEU A 78 31.00 -6.18 -26.78
N GLN A 79 31.58 -5.59 -25.75
CA GLN A 79 31.23 -5.90 -24.36
C GLN A 79 30.22 -4.86 -23.89
N SER A 80 28.99 -5.29 -23.58
CA SER A 80 28.06 -4.42 -22.85
C SER A 80 28.69 -4.02 -21.50
N LYS A 81 28.35 -2.84 -20.95
CA LYS A 81 28.81 -2.44 -19.59
C LYS A 81 28.51 -3.53 -18.54
N CYS A 82 27.43 -4.28 -18.70
CA CYS A 82 27.13 -5.47 -17.90
C CYS A 82 28.26 -6.52 -17.91
N VAL A 83 28.83 -6.80 -19.09
CA VAL A 83 29.94 -7.76 -19.27
C VAL A 83 31.24 -7.21 -18.67
N PHE A 84 31.48 -5.90 -18.77
CA PHE A 84 32.63 -5.26 -18.12
C PHE A 84 32.56 -5.35 -16.60
N ILE A 85 31.45 -4.91 -16.00
CA ILE A 85 31.23 -4.98 -14.54
C ILE A 85 31.36 -6.42 -14.06
N PHE A 86 30.80 -7.38 -14.80
CA PHE A 86 30.96 -8.79 -14.49
C PHE A 86 32.41 -9.27 -14.51
N HIS A 87 33.21 -8.90 -15.53
CA HIS A 87 34.63 -9.22 -15.56
C HIS A 87 35.41 -8.53 -14.44
N ALA A 88 35.05 -7.30 -14.08
CA ALA A 88 35.69 -6.53 -13.02
C ALA A 88 35.40 -7.14 -11.64
N VAL A 89 34.14 -7.40 -11.31
CA VAL A 89 33.71 -8.15 -10.11
C VAL A 89 34.49 -9.47 -10.04
N GLY A 90 34.60 -10.16 -11.17
CA GLY A 90 35.32 -11.40 -11.26
C GLY A 90 36.83 -11.30 -10.96
N LYS A 91 37.50 -10.29 -11.50
CA LYS A 91 38.92 -10.03 -11.23
C LYS A 91 39.17 -9.65 -9.77
N VAL A 92 38.36 -8.74 -9.22
CA VAL A 92 38.51 -8.26 -7.83
C VAL A 92 38.35 -9.40 -6.85
N THR A 93 37.29 -10.20 -7.00
CA THR A 93 37.08 -11.41 -6.18
C THR A 93 38.23 -12.41 -6.31
N SER A 94 38.77 -12.63 -7.52
CA SER A 94 39.93 -13.51 -7.69
C SER A 94 41.22 -12.98 -7.03
N ASN A 95 41.43 -11.67 -7.02
CA ASN A 95 42.62 -11.04 -6.44
C ASN A 95 42.57 -10.99 -4.92
N GLN A 96 41.41 -10.67 -4.32
CA GLN A 96 41.21 -10.75 -2.86
C GLN A 96 41.46 -12.16 -2.32
N ILE A 97 41.08 -13.19 -3.10
CA ILE A 97 41.31 -14.60 -2.75
C ILE A 97 42.79 -15.01 -2.89
N ASN A 98 43.53 -14.45 -3.86
CA ASN A 98 44.96 -14.76 -4.07
C ASN A 98 45.90 -14.04 -3.09
N GLY A 99 45.43 -13.01 -2.36
CA GLY A 99 46.19 -12.33 -1.31
C GLY A 99 46.19 -13.08 0.04
N ASP A 100 45.26 -14.01 0.24
CA ASP A 100 45.19 -14.89 1.41
C ASP A 100 45.96 -16.20 1.14
N ALA A 101 47.11 -16.37 1.80
CA ALA A 101 48.11 -17.40 1.51
C ALA A 101 47.69 -18.87 1.76
N ASN A 102 46.40 -19.16 1.99
CA ASN A 102 45.93 -20.52 2.23
C ASN A 102 44.69 -20.87 1.38
N ARG A 103 44.95 -21.62 0.29
CA ARG A 103 44.03 -22.40 -0.54
C ARG A 103 42.77 -21.66 -1.03
N ARG A 104 42.73 -21.34 -2.32
CA ARG A 104 41.49 -21.35 -3.14
C ARG A 104 41.85 -21.18 -4.63
N LYS A 105 41.46 -22.14 -5.49
CA LYS A 105 41.42 -21.96 -6.96
C LYS A 105 39.96 -21.75 -7.36
N SER A 106 39.66 -20.67 -8.07
CA SER A 106 38.32 -20.39 -8.61
C SER A 106 38.28 -20.65 -10.13
N THR A 107 37.14 -21.12 -10.62
CA THR A 107 36.88 -21.36 -12.05
C THR A 107 35.86 -20.32 -12.53
N PHE A 108 36.23 -19.53 -13.55
CA PHE A 108 35.34 -18.59 -14.24
C PHE A 108 34.58 -19.30 -15.36
N ASP A 109 33.28 -19.51 -15.21
CA ASP A 109 32.44 -19.98 -16.31
C ASP A 109 31.37 -18.94 -16.67
N LEU A 110 31.50 -18.38 -17.88
CA LEU A 110 30.45 -17.60 -18.54
C LEU A 110 29.36 -18.55 -19.05
N ALA A 111 28.62 -19.17 -18.14
CA ALA A 111 27.63 -20.15 -18.50
C ALA A 111 26.38 -19.47 -19.08
N LYS A 112 26.12 -19.62 -20.38
CA LYS A 112 24.74 -19.62 -20.90
C LYS A 112 24.05 -20.83 -20.29
N VAL A 113 23.47 -20.69 -19.10
CA VAL A 113 22.86 -21.83 -18.40
C VAL A 113 21.58 -22.26 -19.12
N ARG A 114 21.65 -23.40 -19.80
CA ARG A 114 20.53 -24.30 -20.07
C ARG A 114 20.63 -25.46 -19.07
N GLY A 115 20.04 -25.35 -17.88
CA GLY A 115 19.90 -26.50 -16.95
C GLY A 115 20.02 -26.19 -15.46
N PHE A 116 19.24 -26.93 -14.66
CA PHE A 116 19.15 -26.88 -13.19
C PHE A 116 20.40 -27.47 -12.50
N PHE A 117 20.87 -26.86 -11.40
CA PHE A 117 21.92 -27.41 -10.54
C PHE A 117 21.34 -28.15 -9.31
N SER A 118 22.02 -29.23 -8.90
CA SER A 118 21.70 -30.11 -7.75
C SER A 118 22.40 -29.66 -6.45
N PRO A 119 21.83 -29.86 -5.24
CA PRO A 119 22.37 -29.29 -4.00
C PRO A 119 23.42 -30.21 -3.36
N GLN A 120 24.64 -29.69 -3.11
CA GLN A 120 25.61 -30.28 -2.17
C GLN A 120 26.04 -29.24 -1.13
N ILE A 121 26.42 -29.74 0.06
CA ILE A 121 26.32 -29.12 1.38
C ILE A 121 27.46 -28.14 1.74
N PHE A 122 28.38 -27.84 0.82
CA PHE A 122 29.39 -26.78 0.97
C PHE A 122 29.55 -26.02 -0.35
N TYR A 123 29.26 -24.72 -0.38
CA TYR A 123 29.69 -23.84 -1.48
C TYR A 123 31.15 -23.42 -1.22
N ASP A 124 32.10 -24.31 -1.53
CA ASP A 124 33.55 -24.00 -1.48
C ASP A 124 34.00 -23.01 -2.58
N HIS A 125 33.07 -22.59 -3.44
CA HIS A 125 33.33 -21.83 -4.66
C HIS A 125 32.29 -20.71 -4.85
N LEU A 126 32.76 -19.49 -5.13
CA LEU A 126 31.93 -18.38 -5.60
C LEU A 126 31.51 -18.67 -7.04
N THR A 127 30.25 -19.05 -7.25
CA THR A 127 29.70 -19.24 -8.59
C THR A 127 28.87 -18.01 -8.99
N ILE A 128 29.49 -17.08 -9.73
CA ILE A 128 28.76 -15.94 -10.31
C ILE A 128 28.01 -16.42 -11.57
N VAL A 129 26.73 -16.72 -11.44
CA VAL A 129 25.90 -17.19 -12.57
C VAL A 129 25.29 -16.02 -13.33
N LEU A 130 25.89 -15.63 -14.46
CA LEU A 130 25.33 -14.62 -15.35
C LEU A 130 24.13 -15.18 -16.14
N VAL A 131 22.92 -14.97 -15.64
CA VAL A 131 21.70 -15.29 -16.40
C VAL A 131 21.25 -14.06 -17.19
N PHE A 132 21.50 -14.06 -18.50
CA PHE A 132 20.81 -13.15 -19.42
C PHE A 132 19.35 -13.59 -19.58
N LEU A 133 18.44 -13.03 -18.79
CA LEU A 133 17.02 -13.24 -19.01
C LEU A 133 16.55 -12.38 -20.19
N ILE A 134 16.20 -13.05 -21.29
CA ILE A 134 15.61 -12.43 -22.49
C ILE A 134 14.08 -12.25 -22.31
N SER A 135 13.49 -12.80 -21.24
CA SER A 135 12.05 -12.69 -20.96
C SER A 135 11.68 -12.83 -19.48
N SER A 136 10.62 -12.14 -19.07
CA SER A 136 9.93 -12.26 -17.78
C SER A 136 9.24 -13.63 -17.60
N PRO A 137 9.02 -14.13 -16.36
CA PRO A 137 9.27 -13.50 -15.04
C PRO A 137 10.65 -13.86 -14.43
N PRO A 138 11.12 -13.11 -13.41
CA PRO A 138 12.37 -13.41 -12.71
C PRO A 138 12.34 -14.80 -12.03
N PRO A 139 13.49 -15.48 -11.90
CA PRO A 139 13.58 -16.82 -11.32
C PRO A 139 13.22 -16.85 -9.81
N PRO A 140 12.90 -18.04 -9.26
CA PRO A 140 12.64 -18.26 -7.83
C PRO A 140 13.78 -17.78 -6.91
N PRO A 141 13.62 -17.77 -5.57
CA PRO A 141 14.66 -17.36 -4.63
C PRO A 141 15.98 -18.08 -4.95
N ILE A 142 17.05 -17.30 -5.10
CA ILE A 142 18.36 -17.84 -5.43
C ILE A 142 19.14 -17.78 -4.13
N PHE A 143 19.62 -18.92 -3.67
CA PHE A 143 20.38 -19.04 -2.43
C PHE A 143 21.87 -19.12 -2.72
N GLY A 144 22.67 -18.53 -1.83
CA GLY A 144 24.12 -18.47 -1.97
C GLY A 144 24.59 -17.22 -2.73
N PRO A 145 25.91 -17.06 -2.91
CA PRO A 145 26.52 -15.85 -3.46
C PRO A 145 26.37 -15.80 -4.99
N VAL A 146 25.13 -15.63 -5.47
CA VAL A 146 24.78 -15.64 -6.89
C VAL A 146 24.24 -14.27 -7.31
N LEU A 147 24.81 -13.72 -8.38
CA LEU A 147 24.41 -12.45 -8.97
C LEU A 147 23.64 -12.68 -10.28
N VAL A 148 22.42 -12.17 -10.40
CA VAL A 148 21.66 -12.15 -11.68
C VAL A 148 21.71 -10.75 -12.26
N ALA A 149 22.11 -10.64 -13.54
CA ALA A 149 22.29 -9.38 -14.24
C ALA A 149 21.28 -9.20 -15.39
N MET A 150 20.63 -8.03 -15.47
CA MET A 150 19.76 -7.68 -16.59
C MET A 150 20.12 -6.32 -17.21
N PRO A 151 20.20 -6.21 -18.55
CA PRO A 151 20.38 -4.94 -19.23
C PRO A 151 19.09 -4.09 -19.24
N PHE A 152 19.21 -2.76 -19.26
CA PHE A 152 18.12 -1.82 -19.60
C PHE A 152 18.61 -0.67 -20.48
N ARG A 153 17.69 0.02 -21.18
CA ARG A 153 17.99 1.11 -22.13
C ARG A 153 17.49 2.47 -21.69
N THR A 154 16.49 2.54 -20.81
CA THR A 154 15.92 3.82 -20.36
C THR A 154 15.68 3.81 -18.85
N THR A 155 15.67 4.99 -18.22
CA THR A 155 15.34 5.14 -16.79
C THR A 155 13.99 4.53 -16.43
N LYS A 156 12.98 4.72 -17.29
CA LYS A 156 11.64 4.13 -17.11
C LYS A 156 11.68 2.60 -17.10
N GLU A 157 12.48 2.01 -17.98
CA GLU A 157 12.68 0.55 -18.03
C GLU A 157 13.41 0.06 -16.78
N ALA A 158 14.45 0.76 -16.31
CA ALA A 158 15.15 0.42 -15.06
C ALA A 158 14.20 0.42 -13.85
N ILE A 159 13.37 1.46 -13.71
CA ILE A 159 12.37 1.55 -12.64
C ILE A 159 11.34 0.43 -12.77
N ALA A 160 10.87 0.15 -13.98
CA ALA A 160 9.91 -0.93 -14.23
C ALA A 160 10.49 -2.29 -13.84
N LEU A 161 11.72 -2.60 -14.25
CA LEU A 161 12.43 -3.83 -13.90
C LEU A 161 12.68 -3.94 -12.40
N GLY A 162 13.16 -2.87 -11.75
CA GLY A 162 13.40 -2.84 -10.31
C GLY A 162 12.12 -3.04 -9.49
N ASN A 163 10.98 -2.60 -9.99
CA ASN A 163 9.68 -2.75 -9.34
C ASN A 163 8.93 -4.04 -9.72
N ASN A 164 9.38 -4.77 -10.76
CA ASN A 164 8.74 -5.99 -11.28
C ASN A 164 9.07 -7.23 -10.44
N THR A 165 8.69 -7.15 -9.17
CA THR A 165 8.89 -8.18 -8.16
C THR A 165 7.76 -8.08 -7.13
N PRO A 166 7.30 -9.20 -6.54
CA PRO A 166 6.37 -9.15 -5.42
C PRO A 166 7.00 -8.57 -4.15
N TYR A 167 8.32 -8.38 -4.13
CA TYR A 167 9.10 -7.88 -2.99
C TYR A 167 9.39 -6.37 -3.10
N GLY A 168 9.94 -5.81 -2.03
CA GLY A 168 10.39 -4.42 -1.98
C GLY A 168 11.05 -4.05 -0.66
N LEU A 169 12.24 -4.60 -0.39
CA LEU A 169 12.94 -4.36 0.87
C LEU A 169 13.90 -3.17 0.79
N ALA A 170 14.97 -3.30 0.01
CA ALA A 170 15.90 -2.21 -0.26
C ALA A 170 16.21 -2.11 -1.76
N ALA A 171 16.97 -1.10 -2.17
CA ALA A 171 17.48 -0.93 -3.52
C ALA A 171 18.74 -0.05 -3.53
N SER A 172 19.54 -0.13 -4.59
CA SER A 172 20.63 0.80 -4.86
C SER A 172 20.51 1.43 -6.23
N VAL A 173 20.95 2.68 -6.34
CA VAL A 173 21.02 3.44 -7.58
C VAL A 173 22.39 4.07 -7.69
N TRP A 174 23.09 3.80 -8.80
CA TRP A 174 24.44 4.28 -9.07
C TRP A 174 24.44 5.19 -10.27
N THR A 175 24.81 6.47 -10.06
CA THR A 175 24.91 7.53 -11.07
C THR A 175 25.60 8.76 -10.47
N GLU A 176 26.48 9.42 -11.22
CA GLU A 176 27.01 10.75 -10.87
C GLU A 176 25.98 11.89 -11.10
N THR A 177 24.79 11.59 -11.64
CA THR A 177 23.75 12.58 -11.91
C THR A 177 22.73 12.63 -10.77
N LEU A 178 22.85 13.61 -9.86
CA LEU A 178 21.98 13.73 -8.69
C LEU A 178 20.47 13.76 -9.01
N PRO A 179 19.97 14.56 -9.98
CA PRO A 179 18.54 14.55 -10.32
C PRO A 179 18.03 13.16 -10.73
N LEU A 180 18.84 12.40 -11.49
CA LEU A 180 18.52 11.05 -11.92
C LEU A 180 18.49 10.09 -10.73
N ALA A 181 19.47 10.17 -9.83
CA ALA A 181 19.52 9.37 -8.61
C ALA A 181 18.25 9.55 -7.77
N LEU A 182 17.86 10.80 -7.52
CA LEU A 182 16.68 11.13 -6.70
C LEU A 182 15.37 10.69 -7.37
N GLU A 183 15.22 10.91 -8.68
CA GLU A 183 14.02 10.49 -9.43
C GLU A 183 13.83 8.97 -9.36
N VAL A 184 14.92 8.21 -9.54
CA VAL A 184 14.89 6.74 -9.48
C VAL A 184 14.64 6.28 -8.04
N ALA A 185 15.32 6.85 -7.04
CA ALA A 185 15.14 6.47 -5.64
C ALA A 185 13.71 6.70 -5.13
N MET A 186 13.09 7.82 -5.51
CA MET A 186 11.68 8.07 -5.21
C MET A 186 10.74 7.10 -5.95
N SER A 187 11.11 6.63 -7.14
CA SER A 187 10.25 5.78 -7.98
C SER A 187 10.32 4.28 -7.65
N LEU A 188 11.39 3.81 -7.03
CA LEU A 188 11.54 2.41 -6.60
C LEU A 188 10.65 2.07 -5.41
N LYS A 189 10.03 0.90 -5.42
CA LYS A 189 9.15 0.41 -4.34
C LYS A 189 9.94 -0.42 -3.35
N ALA A 190 10.68 0.27 -2.51
CA ALA A 190 11.55 -0.28 -1.46
C ALA A 190 11.52 0.61 -0.21
N GLY A 191 11.82 0.06 0.96
CA GLY A 191 11.91 0.80 2.22
C GLY A 191 13.22 1.50 2.48
N ALA A 192 14.31 1.03 1.88
CA ALA A 192 15.56 1.75 1.83
C ALA A 192 16.04 1.88 0.38
N VAL A 193 16.55 3.05 0.00
CA VAL A 193 17.25 3.22 -1.27
C VAL A 193 18.58 3.91 -1.02
N TRP A 194 19.66 3.29 -1.48
CA TRP A 194 21.01 3.82 -1.37
C TRP A 194 21.45 4.43 -2.70
N VAL A 195 21.80 5.70 -2.69
CA VAL A 195 22.42 6.38 -3.84
C VAL A 195 23.93 6.19 -3.74
N ASN A 196 24.59 5.71 -4.80
CA ASN A 196 26.04 5.50 -4.87
C ASN A 196 26.63 4.76 -3.65
N GLY A 197 25.89 3.76 -3.18
CA GLY A 197 26.25 2.93 -2.04
C GLY A 197 25.31 1.72 -1.95
N HIS A 198 25.62 0.80 -1.05
CA HIS A 198 24.80 -0.38 -0.81
C HIS A 198 24.94 -0.84 0.65
N ASN A 199 23.90 -1.43 1.22
CA ASN A 199 23.92 -1.99 2.59
C ASN A 199 24.35 -0.98 3.67
N LEU A 200 23.94 0.28 3.53
CA LEU A 200 24.15 1.30 4.56
C LEU A 200 23.09 1.14 5.66
N PHE A 201 23.54 1.03 6.91
CA PHE A 201 22.69 0.87 8.09
C PHE A 201 23.14 1.80 9.21
N ASP A 202 22.17 2.35 9.94
CA ASP A 202 22.37 3.13 11.15
C ASP A 202 21.14 2.94 12.05
N ALA A 203 21.33 2.93 13.37
CA ALA A 203 20.23 2.76 14.31
C ALA A 203 19.19 3.91 14.24
N ALA A 204 19.59 5.09 13.79
CA ALA A 204 18.72 6.25 13.63
C ALA A 204 17.85 6.20 12.37
N ALA A 205 18.14 5.30 11.43
CA ALA A 205 17.44 5.16 10.17
C ALA A 205 16.66 3.84 10.11
N GLY A 206 15.33 3.92 10.08
CA GLY A 206 14.47 2.75 9.97
C GLY A 206 14.67 1.97 8.67
N PHE A 207 14.64 0.65 8.74
CA PHE A 207 14.55 -0.20 7.56
C PHE A 207 13.27 -1.02 7.63
N GLY A 208 12.72 -1.36 6.47
CA GLY A 208 11.67 -2.37 6.43
C GLY A 208 10.97 -2.57 5.08
N GLY A 209 10.22 -3.65 4.97
CA GLY A 209 9.63 -4.11 3.72
C GLY A 209 8.47 -3.29 3.14
N TYR A 210 8.28 -3.47 1.82
CA TYR A 210 7.08 -3.18 1.03
C TYR A 210 6.51 -4.52 0.52
N LYS A 211 5.23 -4.54 0.15
CA LYS A 211 4.58 -5.69 -0.52
C LYS A 211 4.82 -7.00 0.28
N GLU A 212 5.26 -8.07 -0.38
CA GLU A 212 5.57 -9.36 0.27
C GLU A 212 6.87 -9.36 1.08
N SER A 213 7.67 -8.29 1.04
CA SER A 213 8.78 -8.12 2.00
C SER A 213 8.30 -7.76 3.40
N GLY A 214 6.99 -7.59 3.59
CA GLY A 214 6.36 -7.40 4.88
C GLY A 214 6.08 -5.93 5.18
N TYR A 215 5.99 -5.61 6.47
CA TYR A 215 5.56 -4.30 6.96
C TYR A 215 6.01 -4.07 8.40
N GLY A 216 6.05 -2.80 8.78
CA GLY A 216 6.71 -2.33 9.99
C GLY A 216 8.05 -1.67 9.66
N ARG A 217 8.68 -1.02 10.63
CA ARG A 217 10.04 -0.53 10.49
C ARG A 217 10.83 -0.88 11.74
N ASP A 218 12.09 -1.24 11.56
CA ASP A 218 13.05 -1.42 12.65
C ASP A 218 14.10 -0.33 12.55
N GLY A 219 14.39 0.34 13.67
CA GLY A 219 15.29 1.50 13.72
C GLY A 219 14.58 2.86 13.56
N GLY A 220 15.28 3.91 13.95
CA GLY A 220 14.77 5.27 13.97
C GLY A 220 13.58 5.51 14.91
N LYS A 221 13.02 6.72 14.88
CA LYS A 221 11.80 7.06 15.64
C LYS A 221 10.58 6.38 15.04
N GLU A 222 10.60 6.13 13.74
CA GLU A 222 9.56 5.43 13.00
C GLU A 222 9.39 3.98 13.46
N GLY A 223 10.47 3.28 13.80
CA GLY A 223 10.37 1.90 14.28
C GLY A 223 9.79 1.79 15.70
N LEU A 224 9.91 2.84 16.52
CA LEU A 224 9.27 2.87 17.84
C LEU A 224 7.75 2.73 17.76
N TYR A 225 7.13 3.15 16.65
CA TYR A 225 5.69 2.98 16.46
C TYR A 225 5.30 1.51 16.57
N GLU A 226 6.14 0.55 16.18
CA GLU A 226 5.83 -0.88 16.28
C GLU A 226 5.71 -1.41 17.71
N TYR A 227 6.32 -0.71 18.66
CA TYR A 227 6.38 -1.11 20.07
C TYR A 227 5.44 -0.31 20.98
N VAL A 228 4.72 0.67 20.43
CA VAL A 228 3.78 1.52 21.18
C VAL A 228 2.37 1.46 20.62
N ARG A 229 1.44 1.94 21.44
CA ARG A 229 0.04 2.20 21.09
C ARG A 229 -0.37 3.57 21.64
N PRO A 230 -1.40 4.22 21.09
CA PRO A 230 -1.98 5.41 21.69
C PRO A 230 -2.34 5.17 23.16
N SER A 231 -2.06 6.14 24.02
CA SER A 231 -2.28 6.01 25.47
C SER A 231 -3.76 5.84 25.85
N TRP A 232 -4.67 6.31 25.01
CA TRP A 232 -6.12 6.16 25.17
C TRP A 232 -6.60 4.75 24.77
N GLU A 233 -5.84 4.04 23.92
CA GLU A 233 -6.24 2.74 23.39
C GLU A 233 -6.01 1.63 24.44
N LYS A 234 -7.10 1.01 24.87
CA LYS A 234 -7.04 -0.11 25.81
C LYS A 234 -6.52 -1.37 25.13
N ARG A 235 -5.86 -2.26 25.89
CA ARG A 235 -5.48 -3.58 25.35
C ARG A 235 -6.74 -4.39 25.12
N VAL A 236 -6.99 -4.74 23.87
CA VAL A 236 -8.01 -5.71 23.53
C VAL A 236 -7.48 -7.12 23.76
N HIS A 237 -8.35 -8.00 24.23
CA HIS A 237 -8.12 -9.44 24.35
C HIS A 237 -9.25 -10.15 23.60
N PRO A 238 -9.23 -10.12 22.25
CA PRO A 238 -10.34 -10.61 21.45
C PRO A 238 -10.53 -12.12 21.64
N ASN A 239 -11.78 -12.57 21.56
CA ASN A 239 -12.13 -13.98 21.56
C ASN A 239 -13.12 -14.27 20.41
N PRO A 240 -12.66 -14.18 19.15
CA PRO A 240 -13.52 -14.32 17.97
C PRO A 240 -14.10 -15.73 17.77
N GLY A 241 -13.73 -16.71 18.62
CA GLY A 241 -14.13 -18.10 18.46
C GLY A 241 -13.55 -18.77 17.21
N HIS A 242 -14.11 -19.94 16.87
CA HIS A 242 -13.76 -20.65 15.64
C HIS A 242 -14.48 -20.03 14.44
N ILE A 243 -13.73 -19.83 13.35
CA ILE A 243 -14.24 -19.29 12.08
C ILE A 243 -13.83 -20.26 10.99
N ASN A 244 -14.80 -20.67 10.15
CA ASN A 244 -14.49 -21.35 8.92
C ASN A 244 -14.13 -20.31 7.84
N TYR A 245 -12.84 -20.23 7.49
CA TYR A 245 -12.33 -19.23 6.54
C TYR A 245 -12.86 -19.42 5.11
N GLU A 246 -13.32 -20.61 4.73
CA GLU A 246 -13.88 -20.87 3.40
C GLU A 246 -15.30 -20.32 3.27
N THR A 247 -16.09 -20.41 4.35
CA THR A 247 -17.51 -20.04 4.32
C THR A 247 -17.82 -18.70 4.96
N PHE A 248 -16.92 -18.17 5.82
CA PHE A 248 -17.13 -16.89 6.48
C PHE A 248 -17.34 -15.77 5.46
N ALA A 249 -18.52 -15.15 5.52
CA ALA A 249 -18.93 -14.09 4.60
C ALA A 249 -18.82 -14.46 3.10
N ALA A 250 -18.83 -15.75 2.76
CA ALA A 250 -18.76 -16.23 1.38
C ALA A 250 -20.13 -16.17 0.67
N SER A 251 -21.21 -16.39 1.41
CA SER A 251 -22.58 -16.25 0.91
C SER A 251 -23.06 -14.80 1.04
N TYR A 252 -23.66 -14.32 -0.04
CA TYR A 252 -24.51 -13.13 -0.04
C TYR A 252 -25.74 -13.38 0.84
N GLY A 253 -26.30 -12.32 1.43
CA GLY A 253 -27.35 -12.35 2.45
C GLY A 253 -28.40 -13.45 2.28
N VAL A 254 -28.66 -14.17 3.38
CA VAL A 254 -29.68 -15.24 3.51
C VAL A 254 -31.13 -14.72 3.35
N GLU A 255 -31.31 -13.41 3.21
CA GLU A 255 -32.57 -12.78 2.86
C GLU A 255 -32.34 -11.87 1.65
N LEU A 256 -32.48 -12.44 0.45
CA LEU A 256 -32.62 -11.66 -0.78
C LEU A 256 -33.95 -10.89 -0.70
N PRO A 257 -33.95 -9.55 -0.61
CA PRO A 257 -35.18 -8.79 -0.74
C PRO A 257 -35.73 -8.97 -2.16
N PRO A 258 -37.06 -8.96 -2.34
CA PRO A 258 -37.65 -9.06 -3.67
C PRO A 258 -37.11 -7.94 -4.57
N ILE A 259 -36.87 -8.28 -5.84
CA ILE A 259 -36.49 -7.32 -6.88
C ILE A 259 -37.57 -6.22 -6.91
N PRO A 260 -37.21 -4.93 -6.77
CA PRO A 260 -38.18 -3.84 -6.89
C PRO A 260 -38.93 -3.96 -8.22
N GLY A 261 -40.24 -4.23 -8.14
CA GLY A 261 -41.11 -4.47 -9.30
C GLY A 261 -41.75 -5.85 -9.41
N GLN A 262 -41.45 -6.81 -8.51
CA GLN A 262 -42.04 -8.16 -8.52
C GLN A 262 -42.98 -8.50 -7.36
N SER A 263 -43.28 -7.55 -6.47
CA SER A 263 -44.31 -7.72 -5.44
C SER A 263 -45.19 -6.47 -5.34
N ASP A 264 -46.45 -6.64 -4.95
CA ASP A 264 -47.42 -5.60 -4.60
C ASP A 264 -46.94 -4.78 -3.39
N VAL A 265 -45.82 -4.07 -3.54
CA VAL A 265 -45.35 -3.11 -2.55
C VAL A 265 -46.29 -1.92 -2.66
N SER A 266 -47.13 -1.76 -1.63
CA SER A 266 -47.98 -0.59 -1.42
C SER A 266 -47.20 0.67 -1.76
N ARG A 267 -47.54 1.29 -2.90
CA ARG A 267 -46.99 2.58 -3.31
C ARG A 267 -47.53 3.59 -2.32
N SER A 268 -46.80 3.86 -1.25
CA SER A 268 -47.11 4.98 -0.37
C SER A 268 -47.08 6.25 -1.23
N SER A 269 -48.25 6.83 -1.47
CA SER A 269 -48.34 8.12 -2.14
C SER A 269 -47.80 9.19 -1.20
N ILE A 270 -47.00 10.10 -1.74
CA ILE A 270 -46.61 11.31 -1.01
C ILE A 270 -47.63 12.38 -1.42
N ARG A 271 -48.38 12.91 -0.45
CA ARG A 271 -49.24 14.07 -0.68
C ARG A 271 -48.40 15.34 -0.78
N VAL A 272 -48.35 15.92 -1.97
CA VAL A 272 -47.78 17.26 -2.18
C VAL A 272 -48.87 18.13 -2.81
N LYS A 273 -49.24 19.23 -2.14
CA LYS A 273 -50.25 20.20 -2.63
C LYS A 273 -51.55 19.51 -3.12
N ASP A 274 -52.14 18.65 -2.29
CA ASP A 274 -53.39 17.93 -2.57
C ASP A 274 -53.37 16.98 -3.77
N GLN A 275 -52.19 16.58 -4.25
CA GLN A 275 -52.02 15.52 -5.24
C GLN A 275 -51.28 14.33 -4.65
N ASP A 276 -51.83 13.13 -4.85
CA ASP A 276 -51.17 11.86 -4.54
C ASP A 276 -50.14 11.57 -5.64
N ILE A 277 -48.87 11.92 -5.37
CA ILE A 277 -47.77 11.60 -6.27
C ILE A 277 -47.26 10.20 -5.90
N PRO A 278 -47.10 9.26 -6.86
CA PRO A 278 -46.44 8.00 -6.58
C PRO A 278 -45.05 8.26 -5.99
N SER A 279 -44.72 7.67 -4.84
CA SER A 279 -43.36 7.79 -4.30
C SER A 279 -42.37 7.30 -5.36
N VAL A 280 -41.52 8.21 -5.83
CA VAL A 280 -40.43 7.90 -6.76
C VAL A 280 -39.55 6.84 -6.11
N ASP A 281 -39.11 5.85 -6.90
CA ASP A 281 -38.15 4.85 -6.47
C ASP A 281 -36.85 5.53 -6.00
N ARG A 282 -36.53 5.38 -4.70
CA ARG A 282 -35.34 5.94 -4.06
C ARG A 282 -34.25 4.87 -3.91
N THR A 283 -33.88 4.25 -5.03
CA THR A 283 -32.79 3.27 -5.06
C THR A 283 -31.44 3.95 -5.33
N TYR A 284 -30.60 4.00 -4.30
CA TYR A 284 -29.22 4.47 -4.41
C TYR A 284 -28.34 3.43 -5.11
N LYS A 285 -27.34 3.94 -5.82
CA LYS A 285 -26.36 3.17 -6.59
C LYS A 285 -25.05 3.04 -5.81
N LEU A 286 -24.10 2.27 -6.35
CA LEU A 286 -22.69 2.32 -5.93
C LEU A 286 -22.01 3.56 -6.54
N HIS A 287 -20.86 3.97 -6.02
CA HIS A 287 -20.06 5.04 -6.61
C HIS A 287 -18.60 4.61 -6.78
N TYR A 288 -18.14 4.43 -8.02
CA TYR A 288 -16.74 4.13 -8.28
C TYR A 288 -16.31 4.67 -9.65
N GLY A 289 -15.04 5.05 -9.76
CA GLY A 289 -14.52 5.67 -10.99
C GLY A 289 -15.11 7.05 -11.29
N GLY A 290 -15.62 7.77 -10.28
CA GLY A 290 -16.20 9.11 -10.42
C GLY A 290 -17.58 9.12 -11.07
N ALA A 291 -18.34 8.03 -10.91
CA ALA A 291 -19.71 7.94 -11.38
C ALA A 291 -20.51 6.95 -10.54
N GLN A 292 -21.83 7.17 -10.51
CA GLN A 292 -22.76 6.23 -9.93
C GLN A 292 -22.96 5.01 -10.85
N LYS A 293 -22.94 3.80 -10.29
CA LYS A 293 -23.00 2.52 -11.01
C LYS A 293 -24.01 1.59 -10.36
N ARG A 294 -24.78 0.87 -11.18
CA ARG A 294 -25.66 -0.19 -10.67
C ARG A 294 -24.82 -1.33 -10.12
N PRO A 295 -25.28 -2.04 -9.07
CA PRO A 295 -24.61 -3.24 -8.60
C PRO A 295 -24.65 -4.29 -9.70
N ASP A 296 -23.56 -5.03 -9.87
CA ASP A 296 -23.45 -6.06 -10.91
C ASP A 296 -24.53 -7.14 -10.77
N GLY A 297 -24.82 -7.55 -9.52
CA GLY A 297 -25.88 -8.51 -9.22
C GLY A 297 -27.31 -7.97 -9.40
N MET A 298 -27.47 -6.66 -9.66
CA MET A 298 -28.77 -5.97 -9.76
C MET A 298 -29.65 -6.13 -8.52
N TYR A 299 -29.06 -6.47 -7.36
CA TYR A 299 -29.76 -6.55 -6.09
C TYR A 299 -29.71 -5.23 -5.34
N SER A 300 -30.78 -4.97 -4.60
CA SER A 300 -30.90 -3.83 -3.70
C SER A 300 -31.42 -4.28 -2.36
N ARG A 301 -30.94 -3.66 -1.29
CA ARG A 301 -31.40 -3.91 0.08
C ARG A 301 -32.17 -2.73 0.66
N PRO A 302 -33.27 -2.99 1.40
CA PRO A 302 -34.00 -1.93 2.07
C PRO A 302 -33.16 -1.35 3.21
N VAL A 303 -33.24 -0.03 3.36
CA VAL A 303 -32.73 0.71 4.52
C VAL A 303 -33.93 1.24 5.28
N TYR A 304 -33.96 0.94 6.57
CA TYR A 304 -35.08 1.27 7.45
C TYR A 304 -34.80 2.53 8.24
N ASP A 305 -35.84 3.30 8.53
CA ASP A 305 -35.80 4.37 9.51
C ASP A 305 -35.91 3.83 10.95
N CYS A 306 -35.83 4.73 11.94
CA CYS A 306 -35.95 4.36 13.34
C CYS A 306 -37.32 3.78 13.74
N SER A 307 -38.36 3.98 12.93
CA SER A 307 -39.70 3.42 13.12
C SER A 307 -39.88 2.03 12.49
N GLY A 308 -38.89 1.57 11.72
CA GLY A 308 -38.94 0.31 10.97
C GLY A 308 -39.59 0.43 9.59
N ALA A 309 -39.92 1.64 9.13
CA ALA A 309 -40.41 1.87 7.78
C ALA A 309 -39.25 1.94 6.78
N VAL A 310 -39.47 1.48 5.54
CA VAL A 310 -38.45 1.53 4.48
C VAL A 310 -38.25 2.98 4.04
N LEU A 311 -37.06 3.53 4.30
CA LEU A 311 -36.70 4.90 3.95
C LEU A 311 -36.15 5.02 2.51
N ALA A 312 -35.36 4.03 2.10
CA ALA A 312 -34.73 3.96 0.79
C ALA A 312 -34.27 2.53 0.48
N TYR A 313 -33.87 2.28 -0.77
CA TYR A 313 -33.14 1.08 -1.16
C TYR A 313 -31.70 1.46 -1.52
N VAL A 314 -30.75 0.58 -1.24
CA VAL A 314 -29.35 0.76 -1.63
C VAL A 314 -28.86 -0.44 -2.41
N ALA A 315 -27.97 -0.20 -3.36
CA ALA A 315 -27.28 -1.26 -4.09
C ALA A 315 -26.59 -2.24 -3.13
N ASP A 316 -26.70 -3.54 -3.39
CA ASP A 316 -25.98 -4.56 -2.63
C ASP A 316 -24.85 -5.12 -3.50
N GLY A 317 -23.63 -4.68 -3.21
CA GLY A 317 -22.45 -4.97 -4.01
C GLY A 317 -21.96 -6.40 -3.86
N ASN A 318 -21.29 -6.90 -4.89
CA ASN A 318 -20.72 -8.24 -4.90
C ASN A 318 -19.20 -8.23 -5.20
N ARG A 319 -18.61 -9.42 -5.38
CA ARG A 319 -17.19 -9.59 -5.75
C ARG A 319 -16.78 -8.81 -7.00
N LYS A 320 -17.65 -8.71 -8.01
CA LYS A 320 -17.36 -8.00 -9.26
C LYS A 320 -17.40 -6.49 -9.07
N ASP A 321 -18.31 -5.98 -8.24
CA ASP A 321 -18.31 -4.56 -7.88
C ASP A 321 -17.03 -4.18 -7.11
N VAL A 322 -16.58 -5.04 -6.19
CA VAL A 322 -15.28 -4.88 -5.50
C VAL A 322 -14.14 -4.82 -6.50
N ARG A 323 -14.08 -5.76 -7.47
CA ARG A 323 -13.06 -5.77 -8.53
C ARG A 323 -13.06 -4.46 -9.31
N ASN A 324 -14.22 -4.03 -9.81
CA ASN A 324 -14.36 -2.81 -10.61
C ASN A 324 -13.92 -1.56 -9.82
N ALA A 325 -14.26 -1.49 -8.53
CA ALA A 325 -13.84 -0.39 -7.66
C ALA A 325 -12.33 -0.40 -7.39
N VAL A 326 -11.74 -1.58 -7.19
CA VAL A 326 -10.28 -1.71 -7.02
C VAL A 326 -9.54 -1.36 -8.32
N GLU A 327 -10.03 -1.77 -9.49
CA GLU A 327 -9.46 -1.37 -10.78
C GLU A 327 -9.49 0.16 -10.97
N ALA A 328 -10.61 0.80 -10.61
CA ALA A 328 -10.73 2.26 -10.64
C ALA A 328 -9.75 2.93 -9.66
N ALA A 329 -9.63 2.42 -8.44
CA ALA A 329 -8.68 2.90 -7.44
C ALA A 329 -7.22 2.73 -7.88
N HIS A 330 -6.88 1.56 -8.42
CA HIS A 330 -5.54 1.24 -8.92
C HIS A 330 -5.13 2.18 -10.05
N LYS A 331 -6.05 2.49 -10.98
CA LYS A 331 -5.81 3.45 -12.05
C LYS A 331 -5.62 4.89 -11.54
N ALA A 332 -6.36 5.29 -10.51
CA ALA A 332 -6.30 6.63 -9.95
C ALA A 332 -5.09 6.87 -9.03
N ALA A 333 -4.65 5.85 -8.28
CA ALA A 333 -3.67 6.00 -7.21
C ALA A 333 -2.33 6.64 -7.65
N PRO A 334 -1.68 6.23 -8.78
CA PRO A 334 -0.42 6.86 -9.21
C PRO A 334 -0.57 8.34 -9.56
N GLY A 335 -1.68 8.72 -10.21
CA GLY A 335 -1.96 10.11 -10.58
C GLY A 335 -2.27 10.96 -9.35
N TRP A 336 -3.08 10.45 -8.44
CA TRP A 336 -3.45 11.13 -7.19
C TRP A 336 -2.26 11.30 -6.24
N GLY A 337 -1.45 10.25 -6.07
CA GLY A 337 -0.26 10.28 -5.22
C GLY A 337 0.80 11.28 -5.69
N LYS A 338 0.93 11.49 -7.02
CA LYS A 338 1.86 12.46 -7.61
C LYS A 338 1.37 13.91 -7.60
N ARG A 339 0.08 14.16 -7.36
CA ARG A 339 -0.41 15.55 -7.24
C ARG A 339 0.29 16.26 -6.07
N ALA A 340 0.47 17.57 -6.19
CA ALA A 340 0.97 18.37 -5.09
C ALA A 340 0.04 18.25 -3.87
N ALA A 341 0.62 18.22 -2.66
CA ALA A 341 -0.16 18.14 -1.43
C ALA A 341 -1.15 19.32 -1.29
N HIS A 342 -0.73 20.52 -1.71
CA HIS A 342 -1.61 21.69 -1.76
C HIS A 342 -2.88 21.43 -2.61
N ASN A 343 -2.74 20.84 -3.80
CA ASN A 343 -3.88 20.55 -4.67
C ASN A 343 -4.82 19.50 -4.05
N ARG A 344 -4.27 18.51 -3.34
CA ARG A 344 -5.10 17.55 -2.59
C ARG A 344 -5.83 18.23 -1.44
N ALA A 345 -5.17 19.16 -0.73
CA ALA A 345 -5.76 19.93 0.36
C ALA A 345 -6.96 20.75 -0.12
N GLN A 346 -6.84 21.46 -1.25
CA GLN A 346 -7.94 22.24 -1.84
C GLN A 346 -9.18 21.38 -2.10
N ILE A 347 -9.02 20.18 -2.67
CA ILE A 347 -10.14 19.27 -2.92
C ILE A 347 -10.83 18.84 -1.61
N VAL A 348 -10.06 18.60 -0.54
CA VAL A 348 -10.64 18.28 0.78
C VAL A 348 -11.35 19.47 1.40
N TYR A 349 -10.84 20.69 1.21
CA TYR A 349 -11.54 21.91 1.63
C TYR A 349 -12.86 22.10 0.87
N TYR A 350 -12.87 21.89 -0.44
CA TYR A 350 -14.12 21.93 -1.23
C TYR A 350 -15.12 20.88 -0.75
N MET A 351 -14.66 19.67 -0.38
CA MET A 351 -15.55 18.66 0.22
C MET A 351 -16.16 19.15 1.55
N ALA A 352 -15.39 19.86 2.38
CA ALA A 352 -15.89 20.41 3.64
C ALA A 352 -16.94 21.51 3.39
N GLU A 353 -16.66 22.44 2.49
CA GLU A 353 -17.56 23.55 2.12
C GLU A 353 -18.86 23.01 1.49
N ASN A 354 -18.76 22.06 0.58
CA ASN A 354 -19.92 21.45 -0.07
C ASN A 354 -20.77 20.59 0.88
N LEU A 355 -20.15 19.98 1.90
CA LEU A 355 -20.89 19.29 2.96
C LEU A 355 -21.63 20.29 3.86
N GLU A 356 -20.99 21.40 4.22
CA GLU A 356 -21.58 22.47 5.03
C GLU A 356 -22.82 23.07 4.34
N LEU A 357 -22.75 23.31 3.03
CA LEU A 357 -23.90 23.79 2.24
C LEU A 357 -25.11 22.84 2.29
N ARG A 358 -24.89 21.56 2.59
CA ARG A 358 -25.93 20.52 2.67
C ARG A 358 -26.18 20.05 4.10
N ARG A 359 -25.67 20.78 5.09
CA ARG A 359 -25.71 20.40 6.51
C ARG A 359 -27.08 19.96 7.00
N GLU A 360 -28.10 20.79 6.74
CA GLU A 360 -29.47 20.49 7.20
C GLU A 360 -30.08 19.25 6.53
N GLU A 361 -29.78 19.04 5.25
CA GLU A 361 -30.29 17.90 4.48
C GLU A 361 -29.73 16.59 5.05
N VAL A 362 -28.41 16.56 5.23
CA VAL A 362 -27.68 15.39 5.74
C VAL A 362 -28.07 15.11 7.19
N ALA A 363 -28.17 16.14 8.04
CA ALA A 363 -28.58 16.00 9.44
C ALA A 363 -30.02 15.45 9.57
N ARG A 364 -30.96 15.93 8.75
CA ARG A 364 -32.34 15.39 8.73
C ARG A 364 -32.37 13.92 8.34
N ARG A 365 -31.58 13.53 7.34
CA ARG A 365 -31.49 12.12 6.90
C ARG A 365 -30.84 11.24 7.96
N LEU A 366 -29.79 11.72 8.61
CA LEU A 366 -29.12 11.04 9.71
C LEU A 366 -30.09 10.82 10.89
N GLY A 367 -30.81 11.86 11.33
CA GLY A 367 -31.78 11.76 12.41
C GLY A 367 -32.92 10.78 12.11
N ALA A 368 -33.43 10.76 10.87
CA ALA A 368 -34.45 9.80 10.44
C ALA A 368 -33.97 8.34 10.49
N LEU A 369 -32.69 8.10 10.16
CA LEU A 369 -32.11 6.76 10.15
C LEU A 369 -31.82 6.23 11.55
N THR A 370 -31.20 7.06 12.40
CA THR A 370 -30.67 6.63 13.69
C THR A 370 -31.64 6.85 14.85
N GLY A 371 -32.62 7.74 14.69
CA GLY A 371 -33.56 8.14 15.73
C GLY A 371 -32.99 9.15 16.74
N ILE A 372 -31.79 9.68 16.50
CA ILE A 372 -31.19 10.73 17.35
C ILE A 372 -31.89 12.08 17.11
N SER A 373 -31.73 13.00 18.06
CA SER A 373 -32.28 14.35 17.92
C SER A 373 -31.66 15.09 16.73
N LEU A 374 -32.39 16.07 16.17
CA LEU A 374 -31.86 16.90 15.09
C LEU A 374 -30.59 17.64 15.51
N GLU A 375 -30.50 18.05 16.78
CA GLU A 375 -29.32 18.71 17.34
C GLU A 375 -28.10 17.78 17.36
N GLU A 376 -28.24 16.53 17.82
CA GLU A 376 -27.16 15.55 17.80
C GLU A 376 -26.76 15.18 16.37
N ALA A 377 -27.72 15.04 15.46
CA ALA A 377 -27.45 14.77 14.05
C ALA A 377 -26.66 15.94 13.40
N GLN A 378 -27.04 17.17 13.72
CA GLN A 378 -26.33 18.38 13.31
C GLN A 378 -24.91 18.42 13.86
N GLN A 379 -24.71 18.07 15.14
CA GLN A 379 -23.38 17.99 15.74
C GLN A 379 -22.48 16.96 15.04
N GLU A 380 -23.02 15.81 14.62
CA GLU A 380 -22.24 14.82 13.86
C GLU A 380 -21.80 15.36 12.49
N VAL A 381 -22.66 16.10 11.80
CA VAL A 381 -22.32 16.77 10.54
C VAL A 381 -21.25 17.84 10.76
N ASP A 382 -21.39 18.68 11.79
CA ASP A 382 -20.43 19.73 12.14
C ASP A 382 -19.04 19.16 12.44
N LEU A 383 -18.99 18.06 13.20
CA LEU A 383 -17.75 17.35 13.47
C LEU A 383 -17.14 16.74 12.21
N SER A 384 -17.97 16.31 11.26
CA SER A 384 -17.52 15.75 9.97
C SER A 384 -16.94 16.83 9.06
N VAL A 385 -17.57 18.00 8.99
CA VAL A 385 -17.04 19.20 8.31
C VAL A 385 -15.71 19.62 8.94
N ALA A 386 -15.67 19.73 10.27
CA ALA A 386 -14.44 20.05 11.00
C ALA A 386 -13.34 19.00 10.75
N ARG A 387 -13.69 17.71 10.59
CA ARG A 387 -12.76 16.63 10.28
C ARG A 387 -12.12 16.81 8.91
N LEU A 388 -12.90 17.21 7.90
CA LEU A 388 -12.38 17.50 6.57
C LEU A 388 -11.44 18.70 6.60
N PHE A 389 -11.80 19.79 7.27
CA PHE A 389 -10.90 20.93 7.45
C PHE A 389 -9.60 20.55 8.16
N TYR A 390 -9.69 19.75 9.23
CA TYR A 390 -8.52 19.26 9.96
C TYR A 390 -7.58 18.46 9.05
N TRP A 391 -8.10 17.49 8.30
CA TRP A 391 -7.27 16.70 7.40
C TRP A 391 -6.76 17.50 6.20
N GLY A 392 -7.58 18.40 5.64
CA GLY A 392 -7.15 19.38 4.64
C GLY A 392 -5.94 20.18 5.11
N ALA A 393 -5.96 20.66 6.37
CA ALA A 393 -4.85 21.38 6.96
C ALA A 393 -3.58 20.52 7.13
N TYR A 394 -3.72 19.23 7.42
CA TYR A 394 -2.58 18.31 7.59
C TYR A 394 -1.98 17.77 6.28
N CYS A 395 -2.67 17.97 5.15
CA CYS A 395 -2.32 17.34 3.87
C CYS A 395 -0.88 17.61 3.44
N ASP A 396 -0.40 18.84 3.62
CA ASP A 396 0.95 19.31 3.27
C ASP A 396 1.90 19.48 4.47
N LYS A 397 1.46 19.12 5.69
CA LYS A 397 2.21 19.36 6.95
C LYS A 397 2.76 18.10 7.62
N TYR A 398 2.47 16.93 7.07
CA TYR A 398 2.99 15.65 7.59
C TYR A 398 4.11 15.12 6.69
N GLY A 399 5.28 15.74 6.78
CA GLY A 399 6.45 15.49 5.93
C GLY A 399 7.37 14.37 6.41
N GLY A 400 8.46 14.22 5.65
CA GLY A 400 9.62 13.40 6.01
C GLY A 400 10.57 14.10 6.97
N THR A 401 11.66 13.45 7.35
CA THR A 401 12.71 14.00 8.23
C THR A 401 14.10 13.69 7.68
N VAL A 402 15.03 14.64 7.78
CA VAL A 402 16.46 14.34 7.66
C VAL A 402 16.91 13.67 8.94
N GLN A 403 17.58 12.53 8.83
CA GLN A 403 18.06 11.71 9.93
C GLN A 403 19.57 11.90 10.06
N GLU A 404 20.02 12.19 11.27
CA GLU A 404 21.44 12.24 11.62
C GLU A 404 21.94 10.80 11.80
N THR A 405 22.81 10.37 10.90
CA THR A 405 23.47 9.06 10.92
C THR A 405 24.97 9.24 11.11
N LEU A 406 25.67 8.22 11.61
CA LEU A 406 27.13 8.23 11.74
C LEU A 406 27.85 8.10 10.40
N LEU A 407 27.14 7.62 9.37
CA LEU A 407 27.65 7.54 8.01
C LEU A 407 27.68 8.92 7.36
N TYR A 408 28.79 9.22 6.68
CA TYR A 408 29.02 10.50 6.02
C TYR A 408 28.01 10.71 4.87
N GLY A 409 27.17 11.74 5.00
CA GLY A 409 26.13 12.06 4.03
C GLY A 409 24.84 12.54 4.68
N ALA A 410 23.74 12.39 3.95
CA ALA A 410 22.39 12.68 4.43
C ALA A 410 21.48 11.46 4.25
N THR A 411 20.76 11.11 5.30
CA THR A 411 19.70 10.10 5.25
C THR A 411 18.35 10.81 5.34
N VAL A 412 17.52 10.66 4.31
CA VAL A 412 16.23 11.35 4.23
C VAL A 412 15.11 10.32 4.32
N MET A 413 14.35 10.35 5.42
CA MET A 413 13.11 9.62 5.54
C MET A 413 12.00 10.39 4.83
N ILE A 414 11.34 9.75 3.87
CA ILE A 414 10.15 10.27 3.21
C ILE A 414 8.93 9.41 3.54
N ARG A 415 7.74 10.01 3.47
CA ARG A 415 6.45 9.34 3.71
C ARG A 415 5.67 9.22 2.41
N GLU A 416 5.60 8.00 1.89
CA GLU A 416 4.86 7.69 0.68
C GLU A 416 3.43 7.24 0.99
N PRO A 417 2.47 7.42 0.06
CA PRO A 417 1.20 6.72 0.12
C PRO A 417 1.44 5.20 0.12
N VAL A 418 0.55 4.48 0.80
CA VAL A 418 0.52 3.01 0.78
C VAL A 418 0.04 2.51 -0.58
N GLY A 419 -0.94 3.19 -1.19
CA GLY A 419 -1.49 2.85 -2.51
C GLY A 419 -3.01 2.81 -2.50
N VAL A 420 -3.56 1.63 -2.78
CA VAL A 420 -4.99 1.32 -2.72
C VAL A 420 -5.34 0.75 -1.34
N LEU A 421 -6.29 1.37 -0.67
CA LEU A 421 -6.79 0.97 0.65
C LEU A 421 -8.24 0.49 0.55
N GLY A 422 -8.54 -0.66 1.16
CA GLY A 422 -9.92 -1.04 1.49
C GLY A 422 -10.28 -0.57 2.89
N ILE A 423 -11.44 0.05 3.06
CA ILE A 423 -11.89 0.57 4.36
C ILE A 423 -13.31 0.08 4.62
N ALA A 424 -13.52 -0.64 5.72
CA ALA A 424 -14.85 -1.04 6.18
C ALA A 424 -15.22 -0.24 7.42
N CYS A 425 -16.27 0.57 7.32
CA CYS A 425 -16.71 1.50 8.35
C CYS A 425 -17.57 0.81 9.43
N PRO A 426 -17.58 1.37 10.65
CA PRO A 426 -18.47 0.93 11.71
C PRO A 426 -19.92 1.38 11.46
N ASN A 427 -20.84 0.98 12.36
CA ASN A 427 -22.23 1.48 12.32
C ASN A 427 -22.43 2.71 13.21
N GLU A 428 -21.54 2.90 14.19
CA GLU A 428 -21.52 4.04 15.09
C GLU A 428 -21.06 5.31 14.35
N ASN A 429 -21.74 6.43 14.61
CA ASN A 429 -21.51 7.72 13.94
C ASN A 429 -21.27 7.55 12.43
N PRO A 430 -22.29 7.11 11.66
CA PRO A 430 -22.12 6.61 10.30
C PRO A 430 -21.55 7.65 9.34
N LEU A 431 -21.75 8.95 9.58
CA LEU A 431 -21.14 10.02 8.79
C LEU A 431 -19.72 10.34 9.28
N LEU A 432 -19.58 10.58 10.58
CA LEU A 432 -18.30 11.03 11.14
C LEU A 432 -17.21 9.96 11.07
N SER A 433 -17.56 8.70 11.30
CA SER A 433 -16.62 7.58 11.17
C SER A 433 -16.17 7.39 9.72
N PHE A 434 -17.11 7.46 8.76
CA PHE A 434 -16.82 7.41 7.33
C PHE A 434 -15.81 8.48 6.93
N VAL A 435 -16.09 9.75 7.26
CA VAL A 435 -15.20 10.88 6.98
C VAL A 435 -13.85 10.73 7.69
N SER A 436 -13.86 10.35 8.96
CA SER A 436 -12.64 10.18 9.76
C SER A 436 -11.71 9.12 9.20
N LEU A 437 -12.24 8.12 8.49
CA LEU A 437 -11.46 7.03 7.90
C LEU A 437 -10.97 7.35 6.48
N PHE A 438 -11.84 7.82 5.58
CA PHE A 438 -11.41 8.03 4.19
C PHE A 438 -10.53 9.27 4.02
N ALA A 439 -10.84 10.37 4.73
CA ALA A 439 -10.14 11.64 4.54
C ALA A 439 -8.62 11.57 4.81
N PRO A 440 -8.11 10.97 5.92
CA PRO A 440 -6.68 10.88 6.16
C PRO A 440 -5.96 10.02 5.10
N ALA A 441 -6.62 8.97 4.59
CA ALA A 441 -6.07 8.18 3.50
C ALA A 441 -5.94 9.01 2.21
N VAL A 442 -6.99 9.76 1.85
CA VAL A 442 -7.03 10.58 0.64
C VAL A 442 -6.00 11.70 0.67
N ILE A 443 -5.87 12.45 1.77
CA ILE A 443 -4.90 13.56 1.85
C ILE A 443 -3.45 13.08 1.71
N ARG A 444 -3.17 11.82 2.07
CA ARG A 444 -1.86 11.19 1.96
C ARG A 444 -1.58 10.58 0.59
N GLY A 445 -2.47 10.79 -0.38
CA GLY A 445 -2.27 10.38 -1.77
C GLY A 445 -2.69 8.95 -2.06
N ASN A 446 -3.47 8.32 -1.16
CA ASN A 446 -4.03 6.99 -1.40
C ASN A 446 -5.35 7.08 -2.19
N ALA A 447 -5.66 6.02 -2.94
CA ALA A 447 -7.01 5.78 -3.44
C ALA A 447 -7.71 4.78 -2.51
N VAL A 448 -9.01 4.96 -2.28
CA VAL A 448 -9.76 4.18 -1.30
C VAL A 448 -10.98 3.50 -1.90
N VAL A 449 -11.25 2.28 -1.47
CA VAL A 449 -12.53 1.58 -1.64
C VAL A 449 -13.16 1.43 -0.26
N VAL A 450 -14.22 2.19 -0.01
CA VAL A 450 -14.84 2.34 1.30
C VAL A 450 -16.20 1.65 1.29
N ILE A 451 -16.43 0.79 2.27
CA ILE A 451 -17.72 0.22 2.62
C ILE A 451 -18.25 1.06 3.78
N PRO A 452 -19.32 1.85 3.60
CA PRO A 452 -19.89 2.67 4.66
C PRO A 452 -20.63 1.79 5.68
N SER A 453 -21.29 2.41 6.67
CA SER A 453 -22.14 1.67 7.61
C SER A 453 -23.13 0.78 6.87
N GLU A 454 -23.15 -0.51 7.22
CA GLU A 454 -24.10 -1.46 6.65
C GLU A 454 -25.55 -1.12 7.08
N LYS A 455 -25.71 -0.63 8.31
CA LYS A 455 -27.03 -0.29 8.88
C LYS A 455 -27.53 1.08 8.42
N PHE A 456 -26.64 2.07 8.33
CA PHE A 456 -26.98 3.46 8.05
C PHE A 456 -26.13 4.03 6.90
N PRO A 457 -26.24 3.50 5.67
CA PRO A 457 -25.35 3.88 4.57
C PRO A 457 -25.63 5.26 4.00
N LEU A 458 -26.87 5.77 4.08
CA LEU A 458 -27.30 6.95 3.30
C LEU A 458 -26.45 8.22 3.54
N PRO A 459 -26.04 8.58 4.77
CA PRO A 459 -25.19 9.74 4.99
C PRO A 459 -23.87 9.68 4.20
N ALA A 460 -23.31 8.49 3.97
CA ALA A 460 -22.14 8.30 3.12
C ALA A 460 -22.47 8.31 1.61
N LEU A 461 -23.71 8.04 1.21
CA LEU A 461 -24.14 8.14 -0.19
C LEU A 461 -24.46 9.58 -0.58
N ASP A 462 -24.81 10.42 0.39
CA ASP A 462 -24.98 11.87 0.18
C ASP A 462 -23.70 12.54 -0.30
N PHE A 463 -22.57 11.94 0.07
CA PHE A 463 -21.25 12.34 -0.39
C PHE A 463 -21.02 12.15 -1.89
N TYR A 464 -21.86 11.42 -2.63
CA TYR A 464 -21.67 11.26 -4.08
C TYR A 464 -21.69 12.60 -4.77
N GLN A 465 -22.71 13.41 -4.48
CA GLN A 465 -22.79 14.76 -5.00
C GLN A 465 -21.69 15.64 -4.43
N VAL A 466 -21.30 15.48 -3.16
CA VAL A 466 -20.18 16.24 -2.56
C VAL A 466 -18.87 15.95 -3.30
N PHE A 467 -18.59 14.69 -3.65
CA PHE A 467 -17.41 14.32 -4.42
C PHE A 467 -17.44 14.95 -5.83
N ASP A 468 -18.58 14.86 -6.50
CA ASP A 468 -18.77 15.40 -7.85
C ASP A 468 -18.62 16.93 -7.86
N THR A 469 -19.19 17.64 -6.88
CA THR A 469 -19.11 19.11 -6.78
C THR A 469 -17.77 19.62 -6.22
N SER A 470 -16.93 18.73 -5.70
CA SER A 470 -15.61 19.08 -5.15
C SER A 470 -14.45 18.74 -6.10
N ASP A 471 -14.76 18.41 -7.35
CA ASP A 471 -13.79 18.01 -8.38
C ASP A 471 -12.88 16.85 -7.96
N LEU A 472 -13.40 15.92 -7.16
CA LEU A 472 -12.66 14.74 -6.75
C LEU A 472 -12.40 13.85 -7.99
N PRO A 473 -11.13 13.52 -8.32
CA PRO A 473 -10.85 12.69 -9.47
C PRO A 473 -11.48 11.30 -9.34
N GLY A 474 -12.06 10.83 -10.44
CA GLY A 474 -12.69 9.51 -10.50
C GLY A 474 -11.71 8.40 -10.08
N GLY A 475 -12.17 7.56 -9.15
CA GLY A 475 -11.37 6.45 -8.62
C GLY A 475 -10.61 6.77 -7.32
N VAL A 476 -10.52 8.03 -6.89
CA VAL A 476 -9.84 8.38 -5.62
C VAL A 476 -10.65 7.90 -4.41
N VAL A 477 -11.95 8.15 -4.39
CA VAL A 477 -12.88 7.58 -3.40
C VAL A 477 -13.94 6.77 -4.13
N ASN A 478 -14.02 5.49 -3.78
CA ASN A 478 -15.00 4.55 -4.31
C ASN A 478 -15.83 4.02 -3.14
N VAL A 479 -17.16 4.12 -3.20
CA VAL A 479 -18.08 3.74 -2.14
C VAL A 479 -18.91 2.55 -2.59
N LEU A 480 -18.84 1.45 -1.82
CA LEU A 480 -19.59 0.22 -2.07
C LEU A 480 -20.53 -0.07 -0.91
N THR A 481 -21.83 -0.12 -1.15
CA THR A 481 -22.83 -0.55 -0.17
C THR A 481 -23.12 -2.05 -0.29
N GLY A 482 -23.46 -2.68 0.82
CA GLY A 482 -23.80 -4.10 0.87
C GLY A 482 -23.47 -4.70 2.24
N SER A 483 -23.44 -6.03 2.34
CA SER A 483 -22.98 -6.70 3.56
C SER A 483 -21.50 -6.39 3.81
N ARG A 484 -21.18 -5.82 4.98
CA ARG A 484 -19.83 -5.33 5.28
C ARG A 484 -18.81 -6.45 5.21
N ASP A 485 -19.07 -7.55 5.90
CA ASP A 485 -18.12 -8.66 6.02
C ASP A 485 -17.97 -9.37 4.65
N HIS A 486 -19.04 -9.45 3.86
CA HIS A 486 -19.03 -10.02 2.50
C HIS A 486 -18.15 -9.23 1.54
N LEU A 487 -18.34 -7.90 1.49
CA LEU A 487 -17.51 -7.03 0.65
C LEU A 487 -16.06 -6.97 1.15
N THR A 488 -15.88 -6.95 2.48
CA THR A 488 -14.56 -6.96 3.12
C THR A 488 -13.79 -8.22 2.77
N ARG A 489 -14.45 -9.38 2.68
CA ARG A 489 -13.79 -10.62 2.27
C ARG A 489 -13.02 -10.45 0.96
N TYR A 490 -13.71 -9.94 -0.06
CA TYR A 490 -13.10 -9.76 -1.37
C TYR A 490 -12.04 -8.68 -1.42
N LEU A 491 -12.15 -7.62 -0.59
CA LEU A 491 -11.08 -6.64 -0.43
C LEU A 491 -9.84 -7.24 0.25
N ALA A 492 -10.05 -8.04 1.30
CA ALA A 492 -8.97 -8.67 2.07
C ALA A 492 -8.21 -9.75 1.26
N GLU A 493 -8.89 -10.46 0.36
CA GLU A 493 -8.30 -11.45 -0.55
C GLU A 493 -7.71 -10.79 -1.82
N HIS A 494 -8.06 -9.53 -2.13
CA HIS A 494 -7.62 -8.88 -3.35
C HIS A 494 -6.10 -8.65 -3.37
N GLN A 495 -5.45 -8.98 -4.49
CA GLN A 495 -4.00 -8.86 -4.63
C GLN A 495 -3.55 -7.41 -4.88
N ASP A 496 -4.37 -6.62 -5.59
CA ASP A 496 -4.10 -5.19 -5.85
C ASP A 496 -4.48 -4.23 -4.71
N VAL A 497 -4.87 -4.73 -3.54
CA VAL A 497 -5.12 -3.90 -2.35
C VAL A 497 -3.91 -3.99 -1.41
N GLN A 498 -3.34 -2.83 -1.05
CA GLN A 498 -2.11 -2.75 -0.25
C GLN A 498 -2.38 -2.66 1.26
N SER A 499 -3.57 -2.21 1.67
CA SER A 499 -3.96 -2.22 3.09
C SER A 499 -5.48 -2.31 3.28
N ILE A 500 -5.90 -2.95 4.38
CA ILE A 500 -7.30 -3.02 4.82
C ILE A 500 -7.44 -2.39 6.19
N TRP A 501 -8.38 -1.46 6.31
CA TRP A 501 -8.86 -0.92 7.57
C TRP A 501 -10.24 -1.48 7.84
N TYR A 502 -10.42 -2.19 8.95
CA TYR A 502 -11.68 -2.86 9.25
C TYR A 502 -12.18 -2.49 10.65
N PHE A 503 -13.32 -1.81 10.67
CA PHE A 503 -14.01 -1.40 11.88
C PHE A 503 -15.35 -2.14 11.95
N GLY A 504 -15.34 -3.30 12.61
CA GLY A 504 -16.47 -4.21 12.64
C GLY A 504 -16.30 -5.28 13.70
N SER A 505 -16.82 -6.48 13.44
CA SER A 505 -16.84 -7.61 14.39
C SER A 505 -15.44 -8.15 14.75
N GLU A 506 -15.33 -8.85 15.89
CA GLU A 506 -14.13 -9.63 16.23
C GLU A 506 -13.84 -10.70 15.17
N GLN A 507 -14.88 -11.37 14.67
CA GLN A 507 -14.76 -12.40 13.64
C GLN A 507 -14.23 -11.85 12.32
N GLY A 508 -14.79 -10.72 11.85
CA GLY A 508 -14.32 -10.07 10.63
C GLY A 508 -12.89 -9.54 10.78
N SER A 509 -12.52 -9.03 11.97
CA SER A 509 -11.14 -8.61 12.26
C SER A 509 -10.16 -9.78 12.12
N LYS A 510 -10.49 -10.94 12.72
CA LYS A 510 -9.71 -12.17 12.57
C LYS A 510 -9.62 -12.63 11.12
N PHE A 511 -10.72 -12.57 10.37
CA PHE A 511 -10.73 -12.96 8.96
C PHE A 511 -9.83 -12.06 8.10
N VAL A 512 -9.92 -10.74 8.28
CA VAL A 512 -9.10 -9.74 7.57
C VAL A 512 -7.62 -9.99 7.81
N GLU A 513 -7.24 -10.17 9.08
CA GLU A 513 -5.86 -10.46 9.45
C GLU A 513 -5.37 -11.79 8.87
N TRP A 514 -6.19 -12.84 8.91
CA TRP A 514 -5.82 -14.15 8.37
C TRP A 514 -5.64 -14.10 6.84
N SER A 515 -6.55 -13.46 6.13
CA SER A 515 -6.55 -13.36 4.66
C SER A 515 -5.43 -12.45 4.15
N SER A 516 -5.03 -11.45 4.95
CA SER A 516 -3.92 -10.56 4.60
C SER A 516 -2.58 -11.28 4.40
N ALA A 517 -2.42 -12.49 4.93
CA ALA A 517 -1.23 -13.31 4.75
C ALA A 517 -0.96 -13.68 3.29
N GLU A 518 -1.94 -13.59 2.38
CA GLU A 518 -1.73 -13.96 0.98
C GLU A 518 -0.70 -13.06 0.29
N ASN A 519 -0.90 -11.74 0.31
CA ASN A 519 0.04 -10.77 -0.29
C ASN A 519 0.77 -9.92 0.75
N MET A 520 0.67 -10.29 2.03
CA MET A 520 1.22 -9.54 3.17
C MET A 520 0.73 -8.08 3.27
N LYS A 521 -0.49 -7.77 2.79
CA LYS A 521 -1.07 -6.42 2.91
C LYS A 521 -1.18 -5.99 4.37
N ARG A 522 -1.06 -4.69 4.63
CA ARG A 522 -1.16 -4.13 5.99
C ARG A 522 -2.61 -4.17 6.48
N THR A 523 -2.82 -4.51 7.74
CA THR A 523 -4.16 -4.52 8.36
C THR A 523 -4.24 -3.56 9.54
N TRP A 524 -5.33 -2.82 9.64
CA TRP A 524 -5.72 -2.08 10.84
C TRP A 524 -7.13 -2.46 11.23
N VAL A 525 -7.29 -3.16 12.36
CA VAL A 525 -8.58 -3.72 12.77
C VAL A 525 -8.89 -3.35 14.22
N ASN A 526 -10.17 -3.18 14.55
CA ASN A 526 -10.60 -2.76 15.88
C ASN A 526 -11.11 -3.91 16.77
N TYR A 527 -11.28 -5.13 16.24
CA TYR A 527 -11.77 -6.28 17.01
C TYR A 527 -13.11 -6.00 17.73
N GLY A 528 -14.04 -5.30 17.09
CA GLY A 528 -15.33 -4.96 17.74
C GLY A 528 -15.22 -3.91 18.84
N ALA A 529 -14.04 -3.37 19.14
CA ALA A 529 -13.90 -2.33 20.14
C ALA A 529 -14.54 -1.03 19.66
N ALA A 530 -15.35 -0.44 20.54
CA ALA A 530 -15.93 0.88 20.31
C ALA A 530 -14.82 1.94 20.28
N ARG A 531 -15.04 2.97 19.45
CA ARG A 531 -14.16 4.12 19.28
C ARG A 531 -14.99 5.39 19.40
N ASN A 532 -14.52 6.37 20.17
CA ASN A 532 -15.18 7.66 20.27
C ASN A 532 -14.75 8.56 19.10
N TRP A 533 -15.53 8.58 18.03
CA TRP A 533 -15.20 9.36 16.83
C TRP A 533 -15.22 10.89 17.04
N ALA A 534 -15.98 11.36 18.04
CA ALA A 534 -16.06 12.77 18.41
C ALA A 534 -14.82 13.24 19.19
N ASP A 535 -14.14 12.33 19.90
CA ASP A 535 -12.88 12.68 20.57
C ASP A 535 -11.76 12.92 19.54
N LYS A 536 -10.95 13.96 19.77
CA LYS A 536 -9.89 14.36 18.84
C LYS A 536 -8.72 13.39 18.84
N LYS A 537 -8.39 12.79 19.99
CA LYS A 537 -7.28 11.83 20.11
C LYS A 537 -7.66 10.50 19.49
N GLU A 538 -8.92 10.09 19.65
CA GLU A 538 -9.43 8.84 19.09
C GLU A 538 -9.80 8.97 17.62
N GLY A 539 -10.55 9.98 17.20
CA GLY A 539 -11.04 10.04 15.82
C GLY A 539 -10.04 10.66 14.83
N SER A 540 -9.12 11.52 15.29
CA SER A 540 -8.23 12.32 14.43
C SER A 540 -6.76 12.25 14.85
N GLY A 541 -6.40 11.17 15.55
CA GLY A 541 -5.05 10.95 16.04
C GLY A 541 -4.04 10.71 14.91
N GLN A 542 -2.74 10.75 15.27
CA GLN A 542 -1.65 10.58 14.30
C GLN A 542 -1.57 9.16 13.72
N GLU A 543 -2.19 8.17 14.38
CA GLU A 543 -2.24 6.79 13.91
C GLU A 543 -2.89 6.66 12.53
N PHE A 544 -3.87 7.50 12.19
CA PHE A 544 -4.46 7.52 10.86
C PHE A 544 -3.42 7.85 9.77
N LEU A 545 -2.51 8.79 10.05
CA LEU A 545 -1.45 9.16 9.13
C LEU A 545 -0.38 8.06 9.02
N TYR A 546 -0.07 7.40 10.14
CA TYR A 546 0.83 6.24 10.16
C TYR A 546 0.25 5.07 9.35
N HIS A 547 -1.05 4.77 9.47
CA HIS A 547 -1.70 3.73 8.68
C HIS A 547 -1.86 4.12 7.20
N ALA A 548 -1.96 5.42 6.89
CA ALA A 548 -2.11 5.94 5.53
C ALA A 548 -0.77 6.15 4.78
N THR A 549 0.37 6.00 5.45
CA THR A 549 1.69 6.21 4.85
C THR A 549 2.64 5.05 5.11
N GLN A 550 3.71 4.99 4.33
CA GLN A 550 4.85 4.10 4.55
C GLN A 550 6.14 4.91 4.48
N CYS A 551 7.10 4.57 5.33
CA CYS A 551 8.40 5.26 5.37
C CYS A 551 9.34 4.67 4.30
N LYS A 552 10.10 5.54 3.64
CA LYS A 552 11.24 5.15 2.82
C LYS A 552 12.43 6.00 3.22
N ASN A 553 13.57 5.35 3.48
CA ASN A 553 14.81 6.05 3.76
C ASN A 553 15.68 6.08 2.50
N ILE A 554 16.01 7.29 2.06
CA ILE A 554 16.91 7.54 0.93
C ILE A 554 18.24 7.97 1.50
N TRP A 555 19.28 7.18 1.26
CA TRP A 555 20.63 7.46 1.69
C TRP A 555 21.39 8.15 0.57
N ILE A 556 21.94 9.31 0.89
CA ILE A 556 22.68 10.16 -0.04
C ILE A 556 24.06 10.40 0.57
N PRO A 557 25.03 9.51 0.33
CA PRO A 557 26.41 9.74 0.78
C PRO A 557 26.94 11.02 0.14
N MET A 558 27.74 11.76 0.89
CA MET A 558 28.46 12.95 0.38
C MET A 558 29.88 12.55 -0.04
N GLY A 559 30.49 13.29 -0.96
CA GLY A 559 31.80 12.95 -1.53
C GLY A 559 32.96 13.03 -0.54
N GLU A 560 34.13 12.54 -0.94
CA GLU A 560 35.25 12.24 -0.03
C GLU A 560 36.05 13.45 0.49
N ILE A 561 35.63 14.68 0.21
CA ILE A 561 36.39 15.90 0.57
C ILE A 561 36.73 15.95 2.07
N PHE A 562 35.85 15.38 2.91
CA PHE A 562 36.01 15.31 4.36
C PHE A 562 35.75 13.91 4.93
N ALA A 563 35.87 12.84 4.12
CA ALA A 563 35.55 11.47 4.56
C ALA A 563 36.64 10.80 5.44
N ASN A 564 37.66 11.56 5.88
CA ASN A 564 38.76 11.10 6.73
C ASN A 564 38.67 11.64 8.16
#